data_AF-A0A3B9AIT4-F1
#
_entry.id   AF-A0A3B9AIT4-F1
#
_cell.length_a   1.000
_cell.length_b   1.000
_cell.length_c   1.000
_cell.angle_alpha   90.00
_cell.angle_beta   90.00
_cell.angle_gamma   90.00
#
_symmetry.space_group_name_H-M   'P 1'
#
loop_
_entity.id
_entity.type
_entity.pdbx_description
1 polymer ?
#
loop_
_entity_poly.entity_id
_entity_poly.type
_entity_poly.pdbx_seq_one_letter_code
_entity_poly.pdbx_strand_id
1 'polypeptide(L)'
;MKQLSFLLLLLPGILVAQNFTTQPAKPKAGEMVRVEIDLTKSKLRGISDLEMVVMEYAGGKVEMVNPAVQMEGEKITGVFPLKSDAKSAVVGVRASDDRWDNNGGEGYFVTLFNADGVVDPGRLVAAAILYRDYGGLMELNRTPSVSMGLLTQAFTAKPELKRKHFGPYINSLMALKKGPEAKEEALLLLADVEADAKATEDEWLTAARFYDRNNEPDRSKVLKDKIRATYPKGTLVKQEKRRAIQNEPDLMKAEALLSNFEKDFPAQNEDEKQAINNLWSNLANKT
;
A
#
# COMPACT_ATOMS: atom_id res chain seq x y z
N MET A 1 25.55 41.50 11.77
CA MET A 1 25.47 40.29 10.93
C MET A 1 25.01 39.14 11.82
N LYS A 2 23.74 38.75 11.74
CA LYS A 2 23.18 37.64 12.52
C LYS A 2 23.55 36.34 11.82
N GLN A 3 24.30 35.47 12.51
CA GLN A 3 24.62 34.14 12.02
C GLN A 3 23.34 33.31 11.94
N LEU A 4 23.01 32.87 10.74
CA LEU A 4 21.91 31.93 10.48
C LEU A 4 22.48 30.52 10.71
N SER A 5 22.26 29.96 11.90
CA SER A 5 22.56 28.55 12.16
C SER A 5 21.59 27.68 11.35
N PHE A 6 22.08 27.10 10.26
CA PHE A 6 21.39 26.04 9.53
C PHE A 6 21.37 24.79 10.43
N LEU A 7 20.23 24.56 11.09
CA LEU A 7 19.96 23.29 11.76
C LEU A 7 19.72 22.24 10.66
N LEU A 8 20.70 21.38 10.42
CA LEU A 8 20.53 20.21 9.55
C LEU A 8 19.47 19.30 10.18
N LEU A 9 18.22 19.39 9.70
CA LEU A 9 17.18 18.41 10.00
C LEU A 9 17.61 17.08 9.37
N LEU A 10 18.23 16.21 10.17
CA LEU A 10 18.36 14.78 9.86
C LEU A 10 16.95 14.20 9.73
N LEU A 11 16.44 14.17 8.50
CA LEU A 11 15.21 13.46 8.19
C LEU A 11 15.43 11.97 8.52
N PRO A 12 14.54 11.33 9.29
CA PRO A 12 14.63 9.89 9.55
C PRO A 12 14.43 9.14 8.23
N GLY A 13 15.53 8.75 7.59
CA GLY A 13 15.53 7.78 6.50
C GLY A 13 15.44 6.37 7.06
N ILE A 14 14.99 5.43 6.24
CA ILE A 14 15.12 4.00 6.55
C ILE A 14 16.62 3.71 6.68
N LEU A 15 17.08 3.42 7.89
CA LEU A 15 18.45 2.96 8.10
C LEU A 15 18.61 1.61 7.40
N VAL A 16 19.58 1.50 6.49
CA VAL A 16 19.94 0.21 5.91
C VAL A 16 20.43 -0.68 7.05
N ALA A 17 19.76 -1.81 7.26
CA ALA A 17 20.14 -2.75 8.30
C ALA A 17 21.57 -3.26 8.02
N GLN A 18 22.45 -3.19 9.02
CA GLN A 18 23.86 -3.58 8.85
C GLN A 18 24.05 -5.08 8.56
N ASN A 19 23.01 -5.88 8.81
CA ASN A 19 22.96 -7.32 8.57
C ASN A 19 22.21 -7.70 7.28
N PHE A 20 21.92 -6.73 6.40
CA PHE A 20 21.15 -6.95 5.18
C PHE A 20 21.91 -6.46 3.95
N THR A 21 21.96 -7.31 2.91
CA THR A 21 22.56 -6.95 1.62
C THR A 21 21.70 -7.40 0.45
N THR A 22 21.85 -6.70 -0.67
CA THR A 22 21.14 -7.00 -1.93
C THR A 22 22.14 -7.16 -3.07
N GLN A 23 21.89 -8.11 -3.96
CA GLN A 23 22.61 -8.32 -5.20
C GLN A 23 21.60 -8.38 -6.38
N PRO A 24 21.76 -7.56 -7.42
CA PRO A 24 22.77 -6.50 -7.54
C PRO A 24 22.62 -5.41 -6.47
N ALA A 25 23.69 -4.65 -6.20
CA ALA A 25 23.68 -3.60 -5.18
C ALA A 25 22.70 -2.46 -5.48
N LYS A 26 22.35 -2.28 -6.76
CA LYS A 26 21.35 -1.32 -7.24
C LYS A 26 20.29 -2.02 -8.08
N PRO A 27 19.41 -2.82 -7.46
CA PRO A 27 18.45 -3.63 -8.19
C PRO A 27 17.44 -2.75 -8.93
N LYS A 28 17.05 -3.20 -10.13
CA LYS A 28 16.04 -2.56 -10.98
C LYS A 28 14.80 -3.46 -11.05
N ALA A 29 13.67 -2.85 -11.40
CA ALA A 29 12.45 -3.60 -11.66
C ALA A 29 12.69 -4.62 -12.79
N GLY A 30 12.14 -5.83 -12.65
CA GLY A 30 12.34 -6.94 -13.60
C GLY A 30 13.62 -7.75 -13.40
N GLU A 31 14.52 -7.36 -12.50
CA GLU A 31 15.75 -8.11 -12.23
C GLU A 31 15.53 -9.23 -11.20
N MET A 32 16.36 -10.27 -11.30
CA MET A 32 16.54 -11.22 -10.20
C MET A 32 17.32 -10.54 -9.08
N VAL A 33 16.77 -10.59 -7.87
CA VAL A 33 17.40 -10.07 -6.66
C VAL A 33 17.74 -11.22 -5.73
N ARG A 34 18.99 -11.22 -5.28
CA ARG A 34 19.46 -12.02 -4.15
C ARG A 34 19.56 -11.11 -2.93
N VAL A 35 18.95 -11.51 -1.84
CA VAL A 35 19.10 -10.85 -0.54
C VAL A 35 19.78 -11.79 0.44
N GLU A 36 20.59 -11.25 1.33
CA GLU A 36 21.24 -11.99 2.41
C GLU A 36 20.96 -11.25 3.73
N ILE A 37 20.49 -12.00 4.73
CA ILE A 37 20.27 -11.53 6.09
C ILE A 37 21.12 -12.36 7.05
N ASP A 38 21.93 -11.69 7.87
CA ASP A 38 22.63 -12.31 9.00
C ASP A 38 21.73 -12.29 10.26
N LEU A 39 21.36 -13.50 10.70
CA LEU A 39 20.47 -13.76 11.83
C LEU A 39 21.22 -13.93 13.15
N THR A 40 22.53 -13.70 13.21
CA THR A 40 23.34 -13.88 14.44
C THR A 40 22.81 -13.06 15.63
N LYS A 41 22.17 -11.92 15.37
CA LYS A 41 21.52 -11.04 16.38
C LYS A 41 19.99 -11.14 16.39
N SER A 42 19.44 -12.03 15.57
CA SER A 42 18.01 -12.26 15.44
C SER A 42 17.45 -13.00 16.65
N LYS A 43 16.16 -12.76 16.94
CA LYS A 43 15.37 -13.65 17.80
C LYS A 43 15.08 -15.02 17.15
N LEU A 44 15.38 -15.17 15.86
CA LEU A 44 15.25 -16.41 15.09
C LEU A 44 16.56 -17.20 15.00
N ARG A 45 17.63 -16.75 15.69
CA ARG A 45 18.91 -17.43 15.72
C ARG A 45 18.77 -18.91 16.09
N GLY A 46 19.46 -19.78 15.35
CA GLY A 46 19.46 -21.23 15.59
C GLY A 46 18.17 -21.96 15.20
N ILE A 47 17.21 -21.28 14.57
CA ILE A 47 16.01 -21.91 14.00
C ILE A 47 16.33 -22.36 12.56
N SER A 48 16.05 -23.62 12.25
CA SER A 48 16.34 -24.21 10.94
C SER A 48 15.18 -24.14 9.94
N ASP A 49 13.94 -24.02 10.44
CA ASP A 49 12.72 -23.94 9.62
C ASP A 49 12.25 -22.48 9.55
N LEU A 50 12.78 -21.76 8.56
CA LEU A 50 12.54 -20.34 8.35
C LEU A 50 12.00 -20.10 6.93
N GLU A 51 10.97 -19.27 6.85
CA GLU A 51 10.44 -18.75 5.60
C GLU A 51 10.90 -17.32 5.40
N MET A 52 11.38 -17.00 4.19
CA MET A 52 11.53 -15.62 3.76
C MET A 52 10.27 -15.19 3.01
N VAL A 53 9.80 -13.98 3.30
CA VAL A 53 8.64 -13.39 2.65
C VAL A 53 9.05 -12.04 2.10
N VAL A 54 8.62 -11.73 0.87
CA VAL A 54 8.83 -10.43 0.24
C VAL A 54 7.49 -9.81 -0.06
N MET A 55 7.29 -8.58 0.40
CA MET A 55 6.12 -7.79 0.06
C MET A 55 6.54 -6.69 -0.92
N GLU A 56 5.97 -6.74 -2.12
CA GLU A 56 6.32 -5.88 -3.25
C GLU A 56 5.16 -4.92 -3.57
N TYR A 57 5.49 -3.67 -3.90
CA TYR A 57 4.55 -2.71 -4.47
C TYR A 57 4.81 -2.56 -5.97
N ALA A 58 3.89 -3.07 -6.78
CA ALA A 58 3.96 -3.16 -8.24
C ALA A 58 2.58 -2.89 -8.83
N GLY A 59 2.49 -2.19 -9.97
CA GLY A 59 1.21 -1.92 -10.63
C GLY A 59 0.17 -1.16 -9.81
N GLY A 60 0.58 -0.48 -8.73
CA GLY A 60 -0.34 0.17 -7.78
C GLY A 60 -0.96 -0.78 -6.75
N LYS A 61 -0.51 -2.03 -6.69
CA LYS A 61 -0.98 -3.08 -5.76
C LYS A 61 0.17 -3.57 -4.90
N VAL A 62 -0.18 -4.22 -3.78
CA VAL A 62 0.76 -4.97 -2.95
C VAL A 62 0.61 -6.45 -3.22
N GLU A 63 1.73 -7.12 -3.39
CA GLU A 63 1.79 -8.55 -3.64
C GLU A 63 2.85 -9.22 -2.77
N MET A 64 2.59 -10.48 -2.43
CA MET A 64 3.51 -11.30 -1.65
C MET A 64 4.25 -12.23 -2.60
N VAL A 65 5.57 -12.33 -2.44
CA VAL A 65 6.45 -13.21 -3.18
C VAL A 65 7.21 -14.06 -2.17
N ASN A 66 7.21 -15.38 -2.40
CA ASN A 66 7.97 -16.33 -1.61
C ASN A 66 9.28 -16.64 -2.35
N PRO A 67 10.44 -16.17 -1.88
CA PRO A 67 11.72 -16.44 -2.51
C PRO A 67 12.13 -17.90 -2.41
N ALA A 68 13.02 -18.34 -3.31
CA ALA A 68 13.80 -19.53 -3.06
C ALA A 68 14.82 -19.23 -1.95
N VAL A 69 14.83 -20.02 -0.89
CA VAL A 69 15.63 -19.77 0.32
C VAL A 69 16.71 -20.82 0.50
N GLN A 70 17.89 -20.36 0.93
CA GLN A 70 18.99 -21.21 1.35
C GLN A 70 19.54 -20.71 2.70
N MET A 71 19.80 -21.66 3.61
CA MET A 71 20.46 -21.41 4.89
C MET A 71 21.94 -21.83 4.83
N GLU A 72 22.83 -21.01 5.37
CA GLU A 72 24.24 -21.33 5.60
C GLU A 72 24.66 -20.81 6.99
N GLY A 73 24.64 -21.68 7.99
CA GLY A 73 24.80 -21.27 9.39
C GLY A 73 23.67 -20.33 9.83
N GLU A 74 24.03 -19.14 10.32
CA GLU A 74 23.07 -18.09 10.73
C GLU A 74 22.76 -17.10 9.59
N LYS A 75 23.14 -17.42 8.36
CA LYS A 75 22.82 -16.60 7.19
C LYS A 75 21.67 -17.22 6.41
N ILE A 76 20.66 -16.40 6.13
CA ILE A 76 19.57 -16.75 5.22
C ILE A 76 19.72 -15.96 3.93
N THR A 77 19.78 -16.68 2.82
CA THR A 77 19.79 -16.11 1.46
C THR A 77 18.44 -16.35 0.82
N GLY A 78 17.82 -15.32 0.24
CA GLY A 78 16.63 -15.44 -0.60
C GLY A 78 16.91 -14.97 -2.02
N VAL A 79 16.35 -15.65 -3.01
CA VAL A 79 16.43 -15.27 -4.43
C VAL A 79 15.03 -15.21 -5.02
N PHE A 80 14.68 -14.07 -5.63
CA PHE A 80 13.37 -13.84 -6.21
C PHE A 80 13.43 -12.85 -7.39
N PRO A 81 12.53 -12.96 -8.39
CA PRO A 81 12.36 -11.94 -9.40
C PRO A 81 11.60 -10.74 -8.84
N LEU A 82 12.09 -9.53 -9.12
CA LEU A 82 11.25 -8.34 -9.03
C LEU A 82 10.32 -8.29 -10.25
N LYS A 83 9.09 -7.81 -10.06
CA LYS A 83 8.22 -7.50 -11.20
C LYS A 83 8.81 -6.39 -12.06
N SER A 84 8.47 -6.43 -13.35
CA SER A 84 8.96 -5.44 -14.32
C SER A 84 8.51 -4.00 -14.01
N ASP A 85 7.43 -3.83 -13.25
CA ASP A 85 6.88 -2.54 -12.84
C ASP A 85 7.01 -2.26 -11.33
N ALA A 86 7.81 -3.05 -10.63
CA ALA A 86 8.10 -2.90 -9.21
C ALA A 86 8.61 -1.50 -8.84
N LYS A 87 8.10 -0.96 -7.73
CA LYS A 87 8.51 0.35 -7.20
C LYS A 87 9.23 0.24 -5.87
N SER A 88 8.87 -0.71 -5.03
CA SER A 88 9.54 -0.96 -3.75
C SER A 88 9.27 -2.40 -3.32
N ALA A 89 10.15 -2.97 -2.52
CA ALA A 89 9.93 -4.24 -1.85
C ALA A 89 10.51 -4.21 -0.43
N VAL A 90 9.89 -4.95 0.47
CA VAL A 90 10.36 -5.17 1.84
C VAL A 90 10.42 -6.66 2.13
N VAL A 91 11.51 -7.09 2.75
CA VAL A 91 11.74 -8.48 3.13
C VAL A 91 11.51 -8.65 4.63
N GLY A 92 10.96 -9.80 5.01
CA GLY A 92 10.89 -10.29 6.37
C GLY A 92 11.18 -11.79 6.40
N VAL A 93 11.63 -12.29 7.54
CA VAL A 93 11.84 -13.71 7.79
C VAL A 93 10.94 -14.14 8.94
N ARG A 94 10.26 -15.27 8.82
CA ARG A 94 9.42 -15.80 9.90
C ARG A 94 9.71 -17.27 10.17
N ALA A 95 9.55 -17.66 11.43
CA ALA A 95 9.45 -19.06 11.81
C ALA A 95 8.02 -19.58 11.64
N SER A 96 7.82 -20.90 11.70
CA SER A 96 6.51 -21.56 11.58
C SER A 96 5.52 -21.22 12.70
N ASP A 97 5.98 -20.64 13.81
CA ASP A 97 5.16 -20.09 14.90
C ASP A 97 4.89 -18.58 14.75
N ASP A 98 5.04 -18.04 13.53
CA ASP A 98 4.81 -16.64 13.14
C ASP A 98 5.71 -15.61 13.85
N ARG A 99 6.79 -16.03 14.52
CA ARG A 99 7.80 -15.07 15.00
C ARG A 99 8.55 -14.44 13.83
N TRP A 100 8.49 -13.11 13.71
CA TRP A 100 9.14 -12.34 12.64
C TRP A 100 10.51 -11.75 12.98
N ASP A 101 11.55 -12.06 12.21
CA ASP A 101 12.65 -11.13 12.02
C ASP A 101 12.32 -10.16 10.88
N ASN A 102 12.05 -8.93 11.27
CA ASN A 102 11.68 -7.82 10.41
C ASN A 102 12.53 -6.58 10.72
N ASN A 103 13.81 -6.77 11.09
CA ASN A 103 14.73 -5.68 11.42
C ASN A 103 14.20 -4.79 12.58
N GLY A 104 13.75 -5.39 13.67
CA GLY A 104 13.20 -4.65 14.81
C GLY A 104 11.94 -3.84 14.47
N GLY A 105 11.16 -4.29 13.49
CA GLY A 105 9.95 -3.64 12.99
C GLY A 105 10.18 -2.58 11.91
N GLU A 106 11.42 -2.34 11.47
CA GLU A 106 11.69 -1.37 10.40
C GLU A 106 11.70 -1.97 8.98
N GLY A 107 11.76 -3.30 8.90
CA GLY A 107 11.79 -4.05 7.65
C GLY A 107 13.14 -4.00 6.94
N TYR A 108 13.38 -4.99 6.08
CA TYR A 108 14.55 -5.04 5.20
C TYR A 108 14.16 -4.55 3.81
N PHE A 109 14.19 -3.23 3.59
CA PHE A 109 13.76 -2.63 2.33
C PHE A 109 14.78 -2.83 1.20
N VAL A 110 14.34 -3.42 0.10
CA VAL A 110 15.08 -3.44 -1.16
C VAL A 110 14.84 -2.10 -1.87
N THR A 111 15.87 -1.27 -1.93
CA THR A 111 15.80 0.02 -2.64
C THR A 111 15.99 -0.21 -4.14
N LEU A 112 15.00 0.15 -4.94
CA LEU A 112 15.05 -0.03 -6.39
C LEU A 112 15.58 1.23 -7.10
N PHE A 113 16.43 1.02 -8.12
CA PHE A 113 17.11 2.06 -8.88
C PHE A 113 16.64 2.09 -10.34
N ASN A 114 16.71 3.27 -10.96
CA ASN A 114 16.40 3.43 -12.38
C ASN A 114 17.65 3.07 -13.22
N ALA A 115 17.56 3.23 -14.55
CA ALA A 115 18.67 2.95 -15.44
C ALA A 115 19.94 3.74 -15.07
N ASP A 116 19.76 4.99 -14.61
CA ASP A 116 20.83 5.91 -14.20
C ASP A 116 21.38 5.64 -12.80
N GLY A 117 20.87 4.61 -12.11
CA GLY A 117 21.32 4.25 -10.76
C GLY A 117 20.86 5.22 -9.67
N VAL A 118 19.73 5.93 -9.90
CA VAL A 118 19.05 6.87 -9.00
C VAL A 118 17.71 6.28 -8.52
N VAL A 119 17.30 6.65 -7.30
CA VAL A 119 15.98 6.29 -6.76
C VAL A 119 14.95 7.31 -7.25
N ASP A 120 13.99 6.87 -8.07
CA ASP A 120 12.87 7.72 -8.51
C ASP A 120 11.97 8.09 -7.31
N PRO A 121 11.50 9.35 -7.20
CA PRO A 121 10.63 9.79 -6.11
C PRO A 121 9.36 8.94 -5.91
N GLY A 122 8.80 8.36 -6.98
CA GLY A 122 7.65 7.46 -6.88
C GLY A 122 7.93 6.17 -6.11
N ARG A 123 9.20 5.75 -6.03
CA ARG A 123 9.62 4.58 -5.24
C ARG A 123 9.67 4.88 -3.75
N LEU A 124 9.98 6.11 -3.36
CA LEU A 124 9.89 6.56 -1.97
C LEU A 124 8.44 6.56 -1.50
N VAL A 125 7.50 6.96 -2.37
CA VAL A 125 6.06 6.84 -2.10
C VAL A 125 5.66 5.38 -1.90
N ALA A 126 6.09 4.49 -2.80
CA ALA A 126 5.82 3.06 -2.69
C ALA A 126 6.38 2.44 -1.39
N ALA A 127 7.59 2.82 -0.98
CA ALA A 127 8.18 2.40 0.29
C ALA A 127 7.36 2.92 1.48
N ALA A 128 6.89 4.17 1.44
CA ALA A 128 6.04 4.74 2.47
C ALA A 128 4.70 3.99 2.62
N ILE A 129 4.09 3.58 1.49
CA ILE A 129 2.86 2.79 1.46
C ILE A 129 3.10 1.39 2.02
N LEU A 130 4.13 0.68 1.56
CA LEU A 130 4.50 -0.64 2.09
C LEU A 130 4.74 -0.59 3.59
N TYR A 131 5.51 0.39 4.06
CA TYR A 131 5.84 0.54 5.47
C TYR A 131 4.61 0.84 6.34
N ARG A 132 3.75 1.79 5.93
CA ARG A 132 2.68 2.34 6.78
C ARG A 132 1.35 1.62 6.62
N ASP A 133 0.94 1.39 5.38
CA ASP A 133 -0.40 0.91 5.07
C ASP A 133 -0.44 -0.62 5.06
N TYR A 134 0.63 -1.27 4.62
CA TYR A 134 0.73 -2.74 4.52
C TYR A 134 1.70 -3.38 5.51
N GLY A 135 2.52 -2.59 6.21
CA GLY A 135 3.55 -3.11 7.11
C GLY A 135 3.04 -4.00 8.24
N GLY A 136 1.75 -3.93 8.58
CA GLY A 136 1.12 -4.83 9.53
C GLY A 136 1.17 -6.30 9.12
N LEU A 137 1.27 -6.61 7.81
CA LEU A 137 1.41 -7.98 7.29
C LEU A 137 2.76 -8.62 7.64
N MET A 138 3.75 -7.81 8.06
CA MET A 138 5.09 -8.24 8.46
C MET A 138 5.47 -7.71 9.86
N GLU A 139 4.48 -7.34 10.68
CA GLU A 139 4.69 -6.76 12.02
C GLU A 139 5.61 -5.53 12.06
N LEU A 140 5.62 -4.70 11.00
CA LEU A 140 6.39 -3.47 11.01
C LEU A 140 5.82 -2.48 12.05
N ASN A 141 6.68 -1.62 12.60
CA ASN A 141 6.32 -0.57 13.56
C ASN A 141 5.36 0.46 12.96
N ARG A 142 5.42 0.64 11.63
CA ARG A 142 4.59 1.58 10.86
C ARG A 142 4.71 3.01 11.40
N THR A 143 5.86 3.40 11.93
CA THR A 143 6.10 4.72 12.53
C THR A 143 5.66 5.88 11.61
N PRO A 144 4.69 6.73 12.01
CA PRO A 144 4.16 7.79 11.13
C PRO A 144 5.22 8.76 10.59
N SER A 145 6.24 9.09 11.38
CA SER A 145 7.30 10.01 10.99
C SER A 145 8.21 9.45 9.89
N VAL A 146 8.44 8.14 9.85
CA VAL A 146 9.22 7.48 8.78
C VAL A 146 8.47 7.58 7.45
N SER A 147 7.18 7.22 7.45
CA SER A 147 6.34 7.33 6.25
C SER A 147 6.21 8.78 5.78
N MET A 148 5.97 9.72 6.71
CA MET A 148 5.92 11.15 6.40
C MET A 148 7.25 11.66 5.84
N GLY A 149 8.38 11.20 6.35
CA GLY A 149 9.71 11.56 5.86
C GLY A 149 9.93 11.12 4.40
N LEU A 150 9.57 9.87 4.07
CA LEU A 150 9.65 9.34 2.71
C LEU A 150 8.75 10.10 1.73
N LEU A 151 7.50 10.37 2.13
CA LEU A 151 6.54 11.13 1.32
C LEU A 151 7.01 12.58 1.11
N THR A 152 7.54 13.22 2.16
CA THR A 152 8.05 14.60 2.07
C THR A 152 9.23 14.68 1.11
N GLN A 153 10.17 13.72 1.18
CA GLN A 153 11.29 13.64 0.23
C GLN A 153 10.78 13.45 -1.22
N ALA A 154 9.83 12.53 -1.41
CA ALA A 154 9.25 12.28 -2.73
C ALA A 154 8.58 13.53 -3.32
N PHE A 155 7.77 14.22 -2.53
CA PHE A 155 7.00 15.37 -2.99
C PHE A 155 7.84 16.63 -3.13
N THR A 156 8.93 16.75 -2.36
CA THR A 156 9.91 17.83 -2.58
C THR A 156 10.62 17.66 -3.92
N ALA A 157 11.03 16.43 -4.24
CA ALA A 157 11.68 16.12 -5.50
C ALA A 157 10.70 16.17 -6.70
N LYS A 158 9.44 15.82 -6.49
CA LYS A 158 8.41 15.71 -7.54
C LYS A 158 7.02 16.10 -7.00
N PRO A 159 6.69 17.41 -6.94
CA PRO A 159 5.48 17.92 -6.28
C PRO A 159 4.16 17.35 -6.81
N GLU A 160 4.08 16.99 -8.09
CA GLU A 160 2.90 16.40 -8.71
C GLU A 160 2.52 15.04 -8.11
N LEU A 161 3.46 14.33 -7.48
CA LEU A 161 3.18 13.08 -6.77
C LEU A 161 2.29 13.30 -5.55
N LYS A 162 2.30 14.50 -4.94
CA LYS A 162 1.49 14.79 -3.76
C LYS A 162 0.00 14.62 -4.05
N ARG A 163 -0.46 15.15 -5.18
CA ARG A 163 -1.85 14.98 -5.61
C ARG A 163 -2.15 13.55 -6.02
N LYS A 164 -1.24 12.87 -6.72
CA LYS A 164 -1.45 11.47 -7.11
C LYS A 164 -1.53 10.52 -5.89
N HIS A 165 -0.89 10.88 -4.79
CA HIS A 165 -0.74 10.05 -3.60
C HIS A 165 -1.18 10.76 -2.32
N PHE A 166 -2.22 11.61 -2.42
CA PHE A 166 -2.72 12.37 -1.29
C PHE A 166 -3.33 11.48 -0.20
N GLY A 167 -3.88 10.31 -0.56
CA GLY A 167 -4.42 9.33 0.39
C GLY A 167 -3.37 8.87 1.42
N PRO A 168 -2.27 8.23 0.99
CA PRO A 168 -1.15 7.86 1.88
C PRO A 168 -0.58 9.04 2.68
N TYR A 169 -0.51 10.22 2.07
CA TYR A 169 -0.05 11.43 2.74
C TYR A 169 -0.96 11.85 3.89
N ILE A 170 -2.26 11.96 3.63
CA ILE A 170 -3.25 12.30 4.65
C ILE A 170 -3.28 11.23 5.76
N ASN A 171 -3.22 9.94 5.42
CA ASN A 171 -3.17 8.87 6.42
C ASN A 171 -1.95 9.01 7.36
N SER A 172 -0.80 9.37 6.81
CA SER A 172 0.43 9.61 7.57
C SER A 172 0.34 10.88 8.40
N LEU A 173 -0.23 11.96 7.84
CA LEU A 173 -0.46 13.24 8.51
C LEU A 173 -1.37 13.09 9.73
N MET A 174 -2.54 12.46 9.54
CA MET A 174 -3.53 12.20 10.59
C MET A 174 -2.94 11.38 11.73
N ALA A 175 -2.06 10.43 11.42
CA ALA A 175 -1.42 9.59 12.42
C ALA A 175 -0.27 10.29 13.17
N LEU A 176 0.45 11.17 12.48
CA LEU A 176 1.60 11.88 13.04
C LEU A 176 1.17 13.03 13.96
N LYS A 177 0.33 13.93 13.46
CA LYS A 177 -0.07 15.14 14.20
C LYS A 177 -1.21 14.88 15.18
N LYS A 178 -2.15 14.00 14.80
CA LYS A 178 -3.40 13.70 15.54
C LYS A 178 -4.26 14.96 15.76
N GLY A 179 -5.54 14.75 16.08
CA GLY A 179 -6.44 15.85 16.47
C GLY A 179 -6.84 16.84 15.35
N PRO A 180 -7.42 17.99 15.74
CA PRO A 180 -8.08 18.92 14.81
C PRO A 180 -7.16 19.54 13.75
N GLU A 181 -5.91 19.86 14.12
CA GLU A 181 -4.94 20.49 13.20
C GLU A 181 -4.62 19.60 11.99
N ALA A 182 -4.42 18.30 12.25
CA ALA A 182 -4.19 17.32 11.19
C ALA A 182 -5.40 17.20 10.25
N LYS A 183 -6.60 17.26 10.84
CA LYS A 183 -7.86 17.21 10.09
C LYS A 183 -8.00 18.45 9.20
N GLU A 184 -7.76 19.64 9.72
CA GLU A 184 -7.87 20.89 8.97
C GLU A 184 -6.92 20.91 7.76
N GLU A 185 -5.66 20.54 7.96
CA GLU A 185 -4.68 20.45 6.86
C GLU A 185 -5.09 19.40 5.80
N ALA A 186 -5.63 18.26 6.23
CA ALA A 186 -6.18 17.27 5.31
C ALA A 186 -7.39 17.81 4.53
N LEU A 187 -8.31 18.52 5.19
CA LEU A 187 -9.48 19.11 4.54
C LEU A 187 -9.11 20.17 3.49
N LEU A 188 -8.06 20.95 3.72
CA LEU A 188 -7.54 21.91 2.75
C LEU A 188 -7.03 21.19 1.49
N LEU A 189 -6.28 20.10 1.64
CA LEU A 189 -5.78 19.33 0.51
C LEU A 189 -6.91 18.69 -0.31
N LEU A 190 -8.00 18.27 0.37
CA LEU A 190 -9.14 17.63 -0.28
C LEU A 190 -10.07 18.61 -1.00
N ALA A 191 -10.10 19.89 -0.57
CA ALA A 191 -10.91 20.92 -1.21
C ALA A 191 -10.53 21.10 -2.70
N ASP A 192 -9.24 21.06 -3.02
CA ASP A 192 -8.74 21.15 -4.40
C ASP A 192 -9.20 19.97 -5.27
N VAL A 193 -9.29 18.77 -4.68
CA VAL A 193 -9.77 17.55 -5.36
C VAL A 193 -11.28 17.60 -5.57
N GLU A 194 -12.02 18.11 -4.58
CA GLU A 194 -13.48 18.23 -4.62
C GLU A 194 -13.95 19.22 -5.71
N ALA A 195 -13.27 20.37 -5.80
CA ALA A 195 -13.59 21.43 -6.74
C ALA A 195 -13.21 21.11 -8.19
N ASP A 196 -12.22 20.23 -8.40
CA ASP A 196 -11.76 19.87 -9.74
C ASP A 196 -12.75 18.92 -10.43
N ALA A 197 -13.41 19.40 -11.49
CA ALA A 197 -14.33 18.61 -12.31
C ALA A 197 -13.65 17.50 -13.12
N LYS A 198 -12.31 17.56 -13.29
CA LYS A 198 -11.50 16.56 -14.00
C LYS A 198 -10.84 15.55 -13.07
N ALA A 199 -11.03 15.68 -11.76
CA ALA A 199 -10.54 14.67 -10.82
C ALA A 199 -11.15 13.31 -11.17
N THR A 200 -10.33 12.28 -11.03
CA THR A 200 -10.67 10.90 -11.34
C THR A 200 -11.65 10.32 -10.31
N GLU A 201 -12.33 9.23 -10.67
CA GLU A 201 -13.20 8.51 -9.72
C GLU A 201 -12.45 8.13 -8.43
N ASP A 202 -11.20 7.67 -8.55
CA ASP A 202 -10.39 7.25 -7.40
C ASP A 202 -10.01 8.40 -6.47
N GLU A 203 -9.71 9.58 -7.03
CA GLU A 203 -9.46 10.79 -6.24
C GLU A 203 -10.71 11.19 -5.45
N TRP A 204 -11.87 11.29 -6.10
CA TRP A 204 -13.11 11.62 -5.39
C TRP A 204 -13.51 10.54 -4.39
N LEU A 205 -13.33 9.26 -4.72
CA LEU A 205 -13.67 8.16 -3.82
C LEU A 205 -12.76 8.15 -2.58
N THR A 206 -11.47 8.44 -2.76
CA THR A 206 -10.51 8.58 -1.65
C THR A 206 -10.89 9.76 -0.74
N ALA A 207 -11.27 10.90 -1.31
CA ALA A 207 -11.77 12.04 -0.54
C ALA A 207 -13.07 11.72 0.21
N ALA A 208 -14.05 11.08 -0.44
CA ALA A 208 -15.31 10.70 0.19
C ALA A 208 -15.10 9.74 1.37
N ARG A 209 -14.21 8.76 1.22
CA ARG A 209 -13.82 7.84 2.31
C ARG A 209 -13.12 8.56 3.45
N PHE A 210 -12.32 9.58 3.17
CA PHE A 210 -11.74 10.42 4.23
C PHE A 210 -12.85 11.13 5.02
N TYR A 211 -13.81 11.74 4.32
CA TYR A 211 -14.93 12.44 4.95
C TYR A 211 -15.78 11.51 5.83
N ASP A 212 -16.09 10.30 5.36
CA ASP A 212 -16.77 9.28 6.17
C ASP A 212 -16.05 8.99 7.49
N ARG A 213 -14.73 8.82 7.46
CA ARG A 213 -13.92 8.46 8.64
C ARG A 213 -13.70 9.62 9.61
N ASN A 214 -13.90 10.86 9.16
CA ASN A 214 -13.58 12.07 9.92
C ASN A 214 -14.83 12.88 10.32
N ASN A 215 -16.00 12.23 10.39
CA ASN A 215 -17.27 12.85 10.77
C ASN A 215 -17.69 14.01 9.86
N GLU A 216 -17.51 13.86 8.55
CA GLU A 216 -17.98 14.80 7.51
C GLU A 216 -19.01 14.14 6.57
N PRO A 217 -20.11 13.56 7.09
CA PRO A 217 -21.01 12.72 6.29
C PRO A 217 -21.69 13.47 5.13
N ASP A 218 -22.00 14.75 5.30
CA ASP A 218 -22.64 15.55 4.25
C ASP A 218 -21.71 15.77 3.05
N ARG A 219 -20.44 16.08 3.29
CA ARG A 219 -19.42 16.21 2.24
C ARG A 219 -19.18 14.87 1.54
N SER A 220 -19.13 13.78 2.30
CA SER A 220 -19.04 12.43 1.74
C SER A 220 -20.23 12.13 0.83
N LYS A 221 -21.46 12.44 1.29
CA LYS A 221 -22.68 12.21 0.52
C LYS A 221 -22.67 13.00 -0.79
N VAL A 222 -22.37 14.29 -0.74
CA VAL A 222 -22.28 15.16 -1.93
C VAL A 222 -21.29 14.57 -2.95
N LEU A 223 -20.12 14.14 -2.48
CA LEU A 223 -19.10 13.61 -3.36
C LEU A 223 -19.47 12.23 -3.93
N LYS A 224 -20.10 11.36 -3.14
CA LYS A 224 -20.65 10.08 -3.62
C LYS A 224 -21.75 10.28 -4.64
N ASP A 225 -22.65 11.24 -4.44
CA ASP A 225 -23.71 11.59 -5.39
C ASP A 225 -23.10 12.07 -6.72
N LYS A 226 -22.06 12.92 -6.66
CA LYS A 226 -21.27 13.34 -7.83
C LYS A 226 -20.62 12.15 -8.53
N ILE A 227 -19.98 11.24 -7.79
CA ILE A 227 -19.37 10.02 -8.35
C ILE A 227 -20.43 9.17 -9.06
N ARG A 228 -21.60 8.94 -8.47
CA ARG A 228 -22.67 8.14 -9.12
C ARG A 228 -23.15 8.77 -10.42
N ALA A 229 -23.25 10.10 -10.47
CA ALA A 229 -23.65 10.83 -11.67
C ALA A 229 -22.58 10.79 -12.77
N THR A 230 -21.31 10.98 -12.42
CA THR A 230 -20.20 11.04 -13.39
C THR A 230 -19.71 9.65 -13.81
N TYR A 231 -19.71 8.69 -12.90
CA TYR A 231 -19.23 7.32 -13.08
C TYR A 231 -20.35 6.31 -12.73
N PRO A 232 -21.46 6.27 -13.48
CA PRO A 232 -22.59 5.38 -13.18
C PRO A 232 -22.24 3.89 -13.30
N LYS A 233 -21.15 3.57 -14.00
CA LYS A 233 -20.58 2.21 -14.06
C LYS A 233 -19.24 2.07 -13.32
N GLY A 234 -18.92 3.06 -12.51
CA GLY A 234 -17.67 3.17 -11.77
C GLY A 234 -17.56 2.20 -10.60
N THR A 235 -16.41 2.25 -9.96
CA THR A 235 -16.08 1.45 -8.77
C THR A 235 -17.08 1.64 -7.65
N LEU A 236 -17.54 2.87 -7.37
CA LEU A 236 -18.50 3.09 -6.27
C LEU A 236 -19.82 2.36 -6.52
N VAL A 237 -20.42 2.53 -7.70
CA VAL A 237 -21.71 1.90 -8.04
C VAL A 237 -21.57 0.38 -8.09
N LYS A 238 -20.47 -0.14 -8.63
CA LYS A 238 -20.16 -1.58 -8.59
C LYS A 238 -20.11 -2.09 -7.14
N GLN A 239 -19.42 -1.38 -6.24
CA GLN A 239 -19.29 -1.76 -4.83
C GLN A 239 -20.65 -1.77 -4.10
N GLU A 240 -21.47 -0.74 -4.32
CA GLU A 240 -22.79 -0.62 -3.70
C GLU A 240 -23.73 -1.75 -4.15
N LYS A 241 -23.76 -2.07 -5.45
CA LYS A 241 -24.57 -3.18 -5.98
C LYS A 241 -24.10 -4.54 -5.46
N ARG A 242 -22.79 -4.79 -5.40
CA ARG A 242 -22.25 -6.02 -4.78
C ARG A 242 -22.67 -6.15 -3.32
N ARG A 243 -22.57 -5.07 -2.55
CA ARG A 243 -23.00 -5.05 -1.15
C ARG A 243 -24.50 -5.32 -1.01
N ALA A 244 -25.32 -4.78 -1.91
CA ALA A 244 -26.77 -5.05 -1.92
C ALA A 244 -27.06 -6.54 -2.17
N ILE A 245 -26.37 -7.18 -3.11
CA ILE A 245 -26.50 -8.63 -3.37
C ILE A 245 -26.13 -9.44 -2.12
N GLN A 246 -24.98 -9.12 -1.51
CA GLN A 246 -24.48 -9.85 -0.34
C GLN A 246 -25.40 -9.70 0.88
N ASN A 247 -25.97 -8.50 1.06
CA ASN A 247 -26.83 -8.18 2.20
C ASN A 247 -28.31 -8.53 2.00
N GLU A 248 -28.73 -8.96 0.81
CA GLU A 248 -30.11 -9.39 0.56
C GLU A 248 -30.36 -10.75 1.22
N PRO A 249 -31.33 -10.85 2.17
CA PRO A 249 -31.67 -12.11 2.81
C PRO A 249 -32.50 -13.05 1.93
N ASP A 250 -33.30 -12.51 1.00
CA ASP A 250 -34.09 -13.32 0.07
C ASP A 250 -33.21 -13.84 -1.07
N LEU A 251 -33.08 -15.17 -1.17
CA LEU A 251 -32.21 -15.80 -2.15
C LEU A 251 -32.65 -15.56 -3.59
N MET A 252 -33.95 -15.60 -3.88
CA MET A 252 -34.47 -15.38 -5.23
C MET A 252 -34.22 -13.92 -5.66
N LYS A 253 -34.39 -12.99 -4.72
CA LYS A 253 -34.11 -11.57 -4.98
C LYS A 253 -32.62 -11.33 -5.14
N ALA A 254 -31.77 -11.97 -4.34
CA ALA A 254 -30.32 -11.86 -4.45
C ALA A 254 -29.80 -12.42 -5.79
N GLU A 255 -30.35 -13.55 -6.25
CA GLU A 255 -30.07 -14.15 -7.56
C GLU A 255 -30.46 -13.21 -8.72
N ALA A 256 -31.64 -12.59 -8.64
CA ALA A 256 -32.07 -11.61 -9.63
C ALA A 256 -31.17 -10.35 -9.64
N LEU A 257 -30.75 -9.86 -8.47
CA LEU A 257 -29.81 -8.76 -8.35
C LEU A 257 -28.43 -9.10 -8.95
N LEU A 258 -27.93 -10.31 -8.71
CA LEU A 258 -26.65 -10.77 -9.26
C LEU A 258 -26.72 -10.92 -10.78
N SER A 259 -27.79 -11.53 -11.30
CA SER A 259 -28.03 -11.64 -12.74
C SER A 259 -28.07 -10.27 -13.44
N ASN A 260 -28.67 -9.26 -12.81
CA ASN A 260 -28.67 -7.89 -13.33
C ASN A 260 -27.30 -7.22 -13.21
N PHE A 261 -26.57 -7.50 -12.13
CA PHE A 261 -25.21 -7.00 -11.95
C PHE A 261 -24.27 -7.48 -13.05
N GLU A 262 -24.33 -8.76 -13.45
CA GLU A 262 -23.50 -9.29 -14.54
C GLU A 262 -23.80 -8.61 -15.89
N LYS A 263 -25.07 -8.31 -16.15
CA LYS A 263 -25.47 -7.60 -17.37
C LYS A 263 -24.96 -6.16 -17.39
N ASP A 264 -25.02 -5.49 -16.25
CA ASP A 264 -24.55 -4.10 -16.12
C ASP A 264 -23.02 -4.01 -16.12
N PHE A 265 -22.35 -5.04 -15.60
CA PHE A 265 -20.90 -5.12 -15.37
C PHE A 265 -20.30 -6.46 -15.84
N PRO A 266 -20.28 -6.71 -17.16
CA PRO A 266 -19.69 -7.92 -17.70
C PRO A 266 -18.19 -7.97 -17.35
N ALA A 267 -17.71 -9.12 -16.87
CA ALA A 267 -16.31 -9.29 -16.51
C ALA A 267 -15.38 -9.10 -17.73
N GLN A 268 -14.32 -8.32 -17.55
CA GLN A 268 -13.34 -8.00 -18.59
C GLN A 268 -12.03 -8.76 -18.45
N ASN A 269 -11.79 -9.40 -17.30
CA ASN A 269 -10.58 -10.15 -17.00
C ASN A 269 -10.88 -11.28 -15.99
N GLU A 270 -9.90 -12.14 -15.74
CA GLU A 270 -10.04 -13.28 -14.82
C GLU A 270 -10.33 -12.86 -13.37
N ASP A 271 -9.75 -11.76 -12.89
CA ASP A 271 -10.04 -11.24 -11.55
C ASP A 271 -11.52 -10.87 -11.39
N GLU A 272 -12.09 -10.19 -12.39
CA GLU A 272 -13.51 -9.82 -12.40
C GLU A 272 -14.43 -11.04 -12.55
N LYS A 273 -14.04 -12.03 -13.37
CA LYS A 273 -14.78 -13.31 -13.46
C LYS A 273 -14.80 -14.01 -12.11
N GLN A 274 -13.65 -14.11 -11.45
CA GLN A 274 -13.55 -14.71 -10.14
C GLN A 274 -14.36 -13.95 -9.10
N ALA A 275 -14.36 -12.62 -9.14
CA ALA A 275 -15.18 -11.80 -8.24
C ALA A 275 -16.68 -12.07 -8.41
N ILE A 276 -17.16 -12.27 -9.64
CA ILE A 276 -18.55 -12.65 -9.92
C ILE A 276 -18.83 -14.08 -9.44
N ASN A 277 -17.96 -15.04 -9.73
CA ASN A 277 -18.08 -16.42 -9.25
C ASN A 277 -18.18 -16.48 -7.72
N ASN A 278 -17.38 -15.67 -7.01
CA ASN A 278 -17.44 -15.58 -5.56
C ASN A 278 -18.82 -15.09 -5.06
N LEU A 279 -19.51 -14.21 -5.79
CA LEU A 279 -20.87 -13.80 -5.44
C LEU A 279 -21.86 -14.96 -5.58
N TRP A 280 -21.76 -15.76 -6.65
CA TRP A 280 -22.56 -16.97 -6.81
C TRP A 280 -22.29 -18.01 -5.73
N SER A 281 -21.02 -18.30 -5.44
CA SER A 281 -20.66 -19.23 -4.36
C SER A 281 -21.19 -18.77 -3.01
N ASN A 282 -21.14 -17.47 -2.72
CA ASN A 282 -21.71 -16.92 -1.50
C ASN A 282 -23.22 -17.11 -1.40
N LEU A 283 -23.96 -16.99 -2.52
CA LEU A 283 -25.40 -17.27 -2.54
C LEU A 283 -25.69 -18.75 -2.33
N ALA A 284 -24.94 -19.64 -2.98
CA ALA A 284 -25.10 -21.08 -2.82
C ALA A 284 -24.80 -21.56 -1.39
N ASN A 285 -23.93 -20.88 -0.65
CA ASN A 285 -23.62 -21.20 0.74
C ASN A 285 -24.64 -20.64 1.76
N LYS A 286 -25.65 -19.87 1.32
CA LYS A 286 -26.73 -19.37 2.19
C LYS A 286 -27.91 -20.34 2.32
N THR A 287 -27.97 -21.38 1.47
CA THR A 287 -28.98 -22.46 1.54
C THR A 287 -28.58 -23.54 2.53
#